data_AF-A0A0N4UJW1-F1
#
_entry.id   AF-A0A0N4UJW1-F1
#
_cell.length_a   1.000
_cell.length_b   1.000
_cell.length_c   1.000
_cell.angle_alpha   90.00
_cell.angle_beta   90.00
_cell.angle_gamma   90.00
#
_symmetry.space_group_name_H-M   'P 1'
#
loop_
_entity.id
_entity.type
_entity.pdbx_description
1 polymer ?
#
loop_
_entity_poly.entity_id
_entity_poly.type
_entity_poly.pdbx_seq_one_letter_code
_entity_poly.pdbx_strand_id
1 'polypeptide(L)'
;MFSYVFFSESSASKKLKFSDSGAFYGYDRGATTETKRIVKSTFNPDYYSTEKFRNQRLVAWLGSFAIFLIYFLILREPSDLDEIFNSPPVELTTGIERKALKKELEKAKKSGKDTRLLEAQLSYLDVKHEALKAKFAQNN
;
A
#
# COMPACT_ATOMS: atom_id res chain seq x y z
N MET A 1 51.09 -5.94 18.72
CA MET A 1 50.92 -5.32 20.05
C MET A 1 49.42 -5.11 20.26
N PHE A 2 48.74 -6.08 20.87
CA PHE A 2 47.28 -6.05 21.03
C PHE A 2 46.93 -5.13 22.21
N SER A 3 46.27 -4.00 21.91
CA SER A 3 45.75 -3.07 22.91
C SER A 3 44.42 -3.62 23.43
N TYR A 4 44.41 -4.04 24.69
CA TYR A 4 43.17 -4.36 25.41
C TYR A 4 42.51 -3.06 25.86
N VAL A 5 41.36 -2.75 25.27
CA VAL A 5 40.48 -1.68 25.75
C VAL A 5 39.88 -2.17 27.06
N PHE A 6 40.39 -1.64 28.18
CA PHE A 6 39.77 -1.80 29.49
C PHE A 6 38.37 -1.18 29.45
N PHE A 7 37.34 -2.03 29.52
CA PHE A 7 35.98 -1.61 29.79
C PHE A 7 35.94 -1.14 31.24
N SER A 8 36.05 0.18 31.44
CA SER A 8 35.88 0.81 32.75
C SER A 8 34.45 0.55 33.22
N GLU A 9 34.34 -0.20 34.29
CA GLU A 9 33.11 -0.52 34.99
C GLU A 9 32.45 0.79 35.44
N SER A 10 31.29 1.10 34.87
CA SER A 10 30.62 2.38 35.11
C SER A 10 30.28 2.52 36.59
N SER A 11 30.89 3.53 37.20
CA SER A 11 30.57 4.11 38.51
C SER A 11 29.13 3.81 38.97
N ALA A 12 29.04 3.01 40.03
CA ALA A 12 27.91 2.86 40.96
C ALA A 12 26.56 3.36 40.45
N SER A 13 25.71 2.43 40.00
CA SER A 13 24.32 2.73 39.68
C SER A 13 23.63 3.32 40.91
N LYS A 14 23.46 4.65 40.92
CA LYS A 14 22.55 5.35 41.82
C LYS A 14 21.17 4.75 41.54
N LYS A 15 20.69 3.83 42.40
CA LYS A 15 19.45 3.07 42.18
C LYS A 15 18.35 4.04 41.78
N LEU A 16 17.93 3.98 40.51
CA LEU A 16 16.89 4.83 39.96
C LEU A 16 15.62 4.54 40.76
N LYS A 17 15.19 5.48 41.59
CA LYS A 17 13.97 5.33 42.38
C LYS A 17 12.78 5.67 41.48
N PHE A 18 11.79 4.78 41.45
CA PHE A 18 10.56 5.02 40.69
C PHE A 18 9.88 6.35 41.09
N SER A 19 10.02 6.76 42.35
CA SER A 19 9.54 8.06 42.88
C SER A 19 10.06 9.28 42.12
N ASP A 20 11.18 9.15 41.42
CA ASP A 20 11.84 10.25 40.70
C ASP A 20 11.49 10.23 39.20
N SER A 21 10.70 9.25 38.76
CA SER A 21 10.21 9.15 37.38
C SER A 21 8.94 9.98 37.18
N GLY A 22 8.77 10.54 35.98
CA GLY A 22 7.55 11.26 35.60
C GLY A 22 6.29 10.39 35.61
N ALA A 23 6.43 9.05 35.64
CA ALA A 23 5.31 8.11 35.74
C ALA A 23 4.74 8.01 37.17
N PHE A 24 5.52 8.33 38.21
CA PHE A 24 5.07 8.27 39.59
C PHE A 24 4.12 9.42 39.95
N TYR A 25 4.39 10.60 39.37
CA TYR A 25 3.49 11.74 39.44
C TYR A 25 2.51 11.65 38.27
N GLY A 26 1.42 10.89 38.46
CA GLY A 26 0.31 10.86 37.50
C GLY A 26 -0.18 12.28 37.16
N TYR A 27 -0.93 12.41 36.06
CA TYR A 27 -1.36 13.69 35.48
C TYR A 27 -1.91 14.70 36.52
N ASP A 28 -2.62 14.22 37.53
CA ASP A 28 -3.26 15.05 38.55
C ASP A 28 -2.33 15.52 39.69
N ARG A 29 -1.15 14.92 39.88
CA ARG A 29 -0.25 15.20 41.02
C ARG A 29 0.91 16.16 40.69
N GLY A 30 1.01 16.62 39.45
CA GLY A 30 2.11 17.49 38.98
C GLY A 30 1.87 19.00 39.09
N ALA A 31 0.71 19.45 39.61
CA ALA A 31 0.29 20.86 39.53
C ALA A 31 0.51 21.68 40.81
N THR A 32 0.93 21.09 41.93
CA THR A 32 1.22 21.85 43.16
C THR A 32 2.68 22.31 43.20
N THR A 33 2.91 23.45 42.57
CA THR A 33 3.88 24.55 42.78
C THR A 33 5.30 24.35 43.35
N GLU A 34 5.71 23.22 43.93
CA GLU A 34 7.06 23.07 44.53
C GLU A 34 7.83 21.80 44.10
N THR A 35 7.17 20.79 43.52
CA THR A 35 7.82 19.59 42.98
C THR A 35 8.11 19.68 41.48
N LYS A 36 8.28 20.90 40.95
CA LYS A 36 8.61 21.19 39.54
C LYS A 36 10.07 20.85 39.16
N ARG A 37 10.71 19.92 39.87
CA ARG A 37 11.90 19.17 39.41
C ARG A 37 11.49 17.83 38.79
N ILE A 38 10.26 17.72 38.27
CA ILE A 38 9.97 16.78 37.19
C ILE A 38 10.93 17.17 36.08
N VAL A 39 11.96 16.34 35.90
CA VAL A 39 12.96 16.43 34.85
C VAL A 39 12.21 16.72 33.56
N LYS A 40 12.21 17.99 33.11
CA LYS A 40 11.93 18.28 31.71
C LYS A 40 12.98 17.47 30.98
N SER A 41 12.62 16.31 30.47
CA SER A 41 13.49 15.62 29.53
C SER A 41 13.63 16.62 28.39
N THR A 42 14.79 17.26 28.32
CA THR A 42 15.14 18.10 27.19
C THR A 42 15.16 17.12 26.04
N PHE A 43 14.07 17.11 25.26
CA PHE A 43 13.95 16.29 24.07
C PHE A 43 15.11 16.70 23.18
N ASN A 44 16.13 15.85 23.09
CA ASN A 44 17.22 16.03 22.16
C ASN A 44 16.65 15.56 20.81
N PRO A 45 16.40 16.48 19.86
CA PRO A 45 15.81 16.09 18.61
C PRO A 45 16.81 15.22 17.84
N ASP A 46 16.51 13.94 17.71
CA ASP A 46 17.22 13.07 16.77
C ASP A 46 16.94 13.55 15.33
N TYR A 47 17.84 13.24 14.39
CA TYR A 47 17.72 13.63 12.98
C TYR A 47 16.32 13.36 12.41
N TYR A 48 15.71 12.21 12.75
CA TYR A 48 14.38 11.81 12.31
C TYR A 48 13.22 12.66 12.86
N SER A 49 13.43 13.37 13.96
CA SER A 49 12.47 14.30 14.54
C SER A 49 12.60 15.73 14.01
N THR A 50 13.64 15.98 13.22
CA THR A 50 13.94 17.31 12.69
C THR A 50 13.06 17.63 11.48
N GLU A 51 12.62 18.88 11.39
CA GLU A 51 11.87 19.46 10.26
C GLU A 51 12.51 19.17 8.89
N LYS A 52 13.85 19.18 8.83
CA LYS A 52 14.63 18.84 7.63
C LYS A 52 14.31 17.44 7.10
N PHE A 53 14.25 16.43 7.98
CA PHE A 53 13.93 15.06 7.59
C PHE A 53 12.49 14.96 7.09
N ARG A 54 11.55 15.64 7.75
CA ARG A 54 10.14 15.67 7.32
C ARG A 54 10.00 16.25 5.92
N ASN A 55 10.66 17.37 5.64
CA ASN A 55 10.62 18.02 4.32
C ASN A 55 11.27 17.14 3.25
N GLN A 56 12.42 16.52 3.56
CA GLN A 56 13.09 15.63 2.62
C GLN A 56 12.23 14.40 2.28
N ARG A 57 11.52 13.84 3.26
CA ARG A 57 10.57 12.74 3.05
C ARG A 57 9.41 13.17 2.16
N LEU A 58 8.85 14.36 2.39
CA LEU A 58 7.76 14.89 1.57
C LEU A 58 8.20 15.14 0.13
N VAL A 59 9.38 15.71 -0.09
CA VAL A 59 9.93 15.93 -1.43
C VAL A 59 10.19 14.61 -2.15
N ALA A 60 10.72 13.59 -1.47
CA ALA A 60 10.92 12.27 -2.06
C ALA A 60 9.59 11.61 -2.46
N TRP A 61 8.57 11.73 -1.61
CA TRP A 61 7.23 11.21 -1.90
C TRP A 61 6.55 11.94 -3.06
N LEU A 62 6.61 13.28 -3.07
CA LEU A 62 6.11 14.11 -4.18
C LEU A 62 6.85 13.79 -5.48
N GLY A 63 8.16 13.59 -5.42
CA GLY A 63 8.98 13.22 -6.58
C GLY A 63 8.59 11.87 -7.16
N SER A 64 8.41 10.84 -6.32
CA SER A 64 7.99 9.52 -6.80
C SER A 64 6.57 9.55 -7.37
N PHE A 65 5.67 10.31 -6.74
CA PHE A 65 4.31 10.48 -7.21
C PHE A 65 4.25 11.24 -8.54
N ALA A 66 5.05 12.28 -8.70
CA ALA A 66 5.16 13.03 -9.95
C ALA A 66 5.67 12.15 -11.10
N ILE A 67 6.70 11.33 -10.85
CA ILE A 67 7.23 10.37 -11.84
C ILE A 67 6.16 9.36 -12.24
N PHE A 68 5.39 8.84 -11.26
CA PHE A 68 4.28 7.94 -11.53
C PHE A 68 3.22 8.58 -12.43
N LEU A 69 2.83 9.84 -12.15
CA LEU A 69 1.89 10.58 -12.99
C LEU A 69 2.43 10.84 -14.39
N ILE A 70 3.69 11.24 -14.53
CA ILE A 70 4.32 11.45 -15.85
C ILE A 70 4.31 10.16 -16.67
N TYR A 71 4.63 9.02 -16.05
CA TYR A 71 4.56 7.74 -16.73
C TYR A 71 3.14 7.44 -17.19
N PHE A 72 2.14 7.56 -16.30
CA PHE A 72 0.75 7.20 -16.62
C PHE A 72 0.04 8.17 -17.57
N LEU A 73 0.36 9.47 -17.54
CA LEU A 73 -0.36 10.49 -18.30
C LEU A 73 0.33 10.92 -19.59
N ILE A 74 1.67 10.84 -19.66
CA ILE A 74 2.43 11.39 -20.79
C ILE A 74 3.13 10.30 -21.59
N LEU A 75 3.89 9.43 -20.91
CA LEU A 75 4.72 8.43 -21.60
C LEU A 75 3.97 7.15 -21.96
N ARG A 76 2.88 6.84 -21.26
CA ARG A 76 2.06 5.67 -21.54
C ARG A 76 1.18 5.97 -22.75
N GLU A 77 1.28 5.12 -23.78
CA GLU A 77 0.35 5.07 -24.92
C GLU A 77 -1.11 5.09 -24.45
N PRO A 78 -2.07 5.64 -25.24
CA PRO A 78 -3.48 5.75 -24.86
C PRO A 78 -3.95 4.43 -24.28
N SER A 79 -4.26 4.48 -22.98
CA SER A 79 -4.08 3.34 -22.11
C SER A 79 -5.14 2.28 -22.39
N ASP A 80 -4.79 1.00 -22.32
CA ASP A 80 -5.73 -0.12 -22.14
C ASP A 80 -6.85 0.21 -21.13
N LEU A 81 -6.56 1.05 -20.12
CA LEU A 81 -7.56 1.54 -19.17
C LEU A 81 -8.57 2.50 -19.80
N ASP A 82 -8.16 3.42 -20.67
CA ASP A 82 -9.10 4.28 -21.41
C ASP A 82 -9.94 3.46 -22.39
N GLU A 83 -9.38 2.43 -23.01
CA GLU A 83 -10.16 1.49 -23.82
C GLU A 83 -11.16 0.72 -22.94
N ILE A 84 -10.73 0.26 -21.76
CA ILE A 84 -11.61 -0.36 -20.76
C ILE A 84 -12.70 0.63 -20.31
N PHE A 85 -12.36 1.88 -19.96
CA PHE A 85 -13.31 2.87 -19.44
C PHE A 85 -14.27 3.41 -20.51
N ASN A 86 -13.86 3.47 -21.78
CA ASN A 86 -14.72 3.87 -22.90
C ASN A 86 -15.48 2.69 -23.53
N SER A 87 -15.04 1.46 -23.32
CA SER A 87 -15.77 0.29 -23.84
C SER A 87 -17.13 0.17 -23.15
N PRO A 88 -18.19 -0.18 -23.91
CA PRO A 88 -19.51 -0.37 -23.33
C PRO A 88 -19.45 -1.39 -22.18
N PRO A 89 -20.16 -1.18 -21.06
CA PRO A 89 -20.10 -2.07 -19.90
C PRO A 89 -20.42 -3.54 -20.21
N VAL A 90 -21.15 -3.78 -21.29
CA VAL A 90 -21.45 -5.11 -21.84
C VAL A 90 -20.19 -5.85 -22.32
N GLU A 91 -19.26 -5.14 -22.96
CA GLU A 91 -18.05 -5.74 -23.53
C GLU A 91 -17.02 -6.06 -22.46
N LEU A 92 -16.97 -5.28 -21.37
CA LEU A 92 -16.07 -5.52 -20.24
C LEU A 92 -16.37 -6.84 -19.53
N THR A 93 -17.63 -7.00 -19.10
CA THR A 93 -18.03 -8.15 -18.28
C THR A 93 -17.93 -9.46 -19.07
N THR A 94 -18.48 -9.47 -20.28
CA THR A 94 -18.48 -10.66 -21.14
C THR A 94 -17.12 -10.92 -21.77
N GLY A 95 -16.35 -9.87 -22.11
CA GLY A 95 -15.01 -9.99 -22.71
C GLY A 95 -13.99 -10.62 -21.76
N ILE A 96 -14.05 -10.28 -20.46
CA ILE A 96 -13.19 -10.89 -19.44
C ILE A 96 -13.52 -12.37 -19.27
N GLU A 97 -14.80 -12.73 -19.12
CA GLU A 97 -15.24 -14.13 -19.02
C GLU A 97 -14.82 -14.92 -20.27
N ARG A 98 -14.98 -14.34 -21.46
CA ARG A 98 -14.58 -14.95 -22.73
C ARG A 98 -13.07 -15.19 -22.82
N LYS A 99 -12.26 -14.21 -22.39
CA LYS A 99 -10.78 -14.37 -22.34
C LYS A 99 -10.38 -15.46 -21.35
N ALA A 100 -11.02 -15.52 -20.17
CA ALA A 100 -10.75 -16.53 -19.16
C ALA A 100 -11.05 -17.95 -19.69
N LEU A 101 -12.24 -18.15 -20.26
CA LEU A 101 -12.64 -19.44 -20.85
C LEU A 101 -11.72 -19.86 -22.00
N LYS A 102 -11.35 -18.95 -22.92
CA LYS A 102 -10.39 -19.26 -23.98
C LYS A 102 -9.05 -19.73 -23.42
N LYS A 103 -8.56 -19.07 -22.37
CA LYS A 103 -7.29 -19.43 -21.72
C LYS A 103 -7.37 -20.79 -21.04
N GLU A 104 -8.51 -21.11 -20.44
CA GLU A 104 -8.76 -22.42 -19.83
C GLU A 104 -8.89 -23.52 -20.88
N LEU A 105 -9.56 -23.24 -22.00
CA LEU A 105 -9.74 -24.14 -23.13
C LEU A 105 -8.39 -24.44 -23.80
N GLU A 106 -7.51 -23.46 -23.97
CA GLU A 106 -6.13 -23.68 -24.41
C GLU A 106 -5.34 -24.57 -23.44
N LYS A 107 -5.50 -24.35 -22.12
CA LYS A 107 -4.86 -25.20 -21.10
C LYS A 107 -5.41 -26.63 -21.13
N ALA A 108 -6.72 -26.80 -21.29
CA ALA A 108 -7.38 -28.09 -21.39
C ALA A 108 -6.93 -28.85 -22.65
N LYS A 109 -6.85 -28.16 -23.80
CA LYS A 109 -6.28 -28.70 -25.06
C LYS A 109 -4.83 -29.15 -24.88
N LYS A 110 -4.00 -28.33 -24.23
CA LYS A 110 -2.59 -28.68 -23.94
C LYS A 110 -2.44 -29.85 -22.97
N SER A 111 -3.38 -30.04 -22.04
CA SER A 111 -3.37 -31.11 -21.05
C SER A 111 -4.13 -32.36 -21.47
N GLY A 112 -4.74 -32.38 -22.66
CA GLY A 112 -5.50 -33.52 -23.18
C GLY A 112 -6.81 -33.80 -22.43
N LYS A 113 -7.33 -32.82 -21.67
CA LYS A 113 -8.62 -32.96 -20.97
C LYS A 113 -9.78 -32.75 -21.95
N ASP A 114 -10.94 -33.33 -21.64
CA ASP A 114 -12.15 -33.10 -22.44
C ASP A 114 -12.54 -31.61 -22.40
N THR A 115 -12.85 -31.06 -23.58
CA THR A 115 -13.08 -29.63 -23.80
C THR A 115 -14.52 -29.30 -24.13
N ARG A 116 -15.37 -30.32 -24.32
CA ARG A 116 -16.78 -30.15 -24.73
C ARG A 116 -17.57 -29.19 -23.83
N LEU A 117 -17.39 -29.29 -22.52
CA LEU A 117 -18.10 -28.45 -21.56
C LEU A 117 -17.65 -26.98 -21.67
N LEU A 118 -16.34 -26.75 -21.81
CA LEU A 118 -15.78 -25.40 -21.98
C LEU A 118 -16.21 -24.78 -23.31
N GLU A 119 -16.28 -25.58 -24.39
CA GLU A 119 -16.78 -25.13 -25.69
C GLU A 119 -18.27 -24.77 -25.63
N ALA A 120 -19.09 -25.55 -24.92
CA ALA A 120 -20.49 -25.25 -24.70
C ALA A 120 -20.70 -23.99 -23.82
N GLN A 121 -19.86 -23.77 -22.81
CA GLN A 121 -19.89 -22.55 -22.03
C GLN A 121 -19.50 -21.33 -22.86
N LEU A 122 -18.50 -21.46 -23.73
CA LEU A 122 -18.08 -20.39 -24.64
C LEU A 122 -19.21 -20.02 -25.61
N SER A 123 -19.90 -20.99 -26.18
CA SER A 123 -21.02 -20.73 -27.11
C SER A 123 -22.22 -20.11 -26.40
N TYR A 124 -22.55 -20.56 -25.18
CA TYR A 124 -23.58 -19.93 -24.35
C TYR A 124 -23.24 -18.46 -24.05
N LEU A 125 -21.98 -18.17 -23.73
CA LEU A 125 -21.53 -16.81 -23.46
C LEU A 125 -21.63 -15.90 -24.68
N ASP A 126 -21.31 -16.41 -25.87
CA ASP A 126 -21.46 -15.65 -27.11
C ASP A 126 -22.93 -15.28 -27.37
N VAL A 127 -23.88 -16.20 -27.17
CA VAL A 127 -25.32 -15.91 -27.27
C VAL A 127 -25.78 -14.89 -26.23
N LYS A 128 -25.34 -15.04 -24.97
CA LYS A 128 -25.65 -14.09 -23.88
C LYS A 128 -25.11 -12.69 -24.21
N HIS A 129 -23.93 -12.61 -24.79
CA HIS A 129 -23.30 -11.35 -25.17
C HIS A 129 -24.09 -10.65 -26.28
N GLU A 130 -24.50 -11.37 -27.33
CA GLU A 130 -25.34 -10.80 -28.39
C GLU A 130 -26.70 -10.33 -27.86
N ALA A 131 -27.33 -11.10 -26.97
CA ALA A 131 -28.59 -10.73 -26.35
C ALA A 131 -28.45 -9.45 -25.48
N LEU A 132 -27.37 -9.32 -24.71
CA LEU A 132 -27.09 -8.11 -23.94
C LEU A 132 -26.82 -6.91 -24.86
N LYS A 133 -26.03 -7.11 -25.93
CA LYS A 133 -25.75 -6.06 -26.91
C LYS A 133 -27.04 -5.55 -27.55
N ALA A 134 -27.95 -6.44 -27.91
CA ALA A 134 -29.27 -6.08 -28.44
C ALA A 134 -30.11 -5.30 -27.41
N LYS A 135 -30.11 -5.71 -26.13
CA LYS A 135 -30.83 -4.98 -25.07
C LYS A 135 -30.28 -3.57 -24.83
N PHE A 136 -28.97 -3.40 -24.84
CA PHE A 136 -28.35 -2.08 -24.65
C PHE A 136 -28.58 -1.17 -25.86
N ALA A 137 -28.59 -1.72 -27.08
CA ALA A 137 -28.90 -0.97 -28.29
C ALA A 137 -30.37 -0.48 -28.35
N GLN A 138 -31.29 -1.11 -27.62
CA GLN A 138 -32.69 -0.65 -27.52
C GLN A 138 -32.91 0.42 -26.42
N ASN A 139 -32.02 0.49 -25.44
CA ASN A 139 -32.15 1.40 -24.29
C ASN A 139 -31.37 2.72 -24.43
N ASN A 140 -30.59 2.87 -25.51
CA ASN A 140 -29.90 4.11 -25.91
C ASN A 140 -30.55 4.71 -27.15
#